data_AF-A0A377E1E1-F1
#
_entry.id   AF-A0A377E1E1-F1
#
_cell.length_a   1.000
_cell.length_b   1.000
_cell.length_c   1.000
_cell.angle_alpha   90.00
_cell.angle_beta   90.00
_cell.angle_gamma   90.00
#
_symmetry.space_group_name_H-M   'P 1'
#
loop_
_entity.id
_entity.type
_entity.pdbx_description
1 polymer ?
#
loop_
_entity_poly.entity_id
_entity_poly.type
_entity_poly.pdbx_seq_one_letter_code
_entity_poly.pdbx_strand_id
1 'polypeptide(L)'
;MMPFSNVEAWINSELATEFAEQEEIAFTSGDGTKKPKGFLAYESTDETDKVRAFGKLQHIVSGEATAVTADAIIKLIYTLRKAHRTGAKFMMNNNSLFAIRLLKDNEGNYLWRPGLELGQPSSLLGYGIAENEQMPDIACGCESHRIW
;
A
#
# COMPACT_ATOMS: atom_id res chain seq x y z
N MET A 1 12.30 -37.87 20.67
CA MET A 1 11.42 -38.42 19.62
C MET A 1 10.24 -37.46 19.49
N MET A 2 10.23 -36.60 18.47
CA MET A 2 9.07 -35.72 18.23
C MET A 2 7.88 -36.61 17.86
N PRO A 3 6.72 -36.50 18.54
CA PRO A 3 5.57 -37.35 18.26
C PRO A 3 5.05 -37.07 16.84
N PHE A 4 4.87 -38.13 16.05
CA PHE A 4 4.45 -38.09 14.64
C PHE A 4 3.16 -37.29 14.38
N SER A 5 2.33 -37.08 15.41
CA SER A 5 1.11 -36.27 15.36
C SER A 5 1.35 -34.76 15.19
N ASN A 6 2.59 -34.27 15.39
CA ASN A 6 2.90 -32.84 15.24
C ASN A 6 3.43 -32.47 13.84
N VAL A 7 3.87 -33.46 13.05
CA VAL A 7 4.39 -33.20 11.70
C VAL A 7 3.26 -32.81 10.75
N GLU A 8 2.09 -33.45 10.85
CA GLU A 8 0.90 -33.11 10.04
C GLU A 8 0.33 -31.73 10.41
N ALA A 9 0.27 -31.40 11.70
CA ALA A 9 -0.16 -30.08 12.16
C ALA A 9 0.81 -28.98 11.71
N TRP A 10 2.13 -29.23 11.79
CA TRP A 10 3.16 -28.31 11.32
C TRP A 10 3.11 -28.11 9.79
N ILE A 11 2.95 -29.18 9.00
CA ILE A 11 2.79 -29.06 7.54
C ILE A 11 1.55 -28.24 7.20
N ASN A 12 0.43 -28.45 7.90
CA ASN A 12 -0.79 -27.69 7.66
C ASN A 12 -0.62 -26.20 8.03
N SER A 13 0.09 -25.88 9.12
CA SER A 13 0.37 -24.48 9.46
C SER A 13 1.34 -23.83 8.49
N GLU A 14 2.37 -24.55 8.05
CA GLU A 14 3.34 -24.05 7.09
C GLU A 14 2.67 -23.79 5.74
N LEU A 15 1.86 -24.74 5.27
CA LEU A 15 1.10 -24.62 4.04
C LEU A 15 0.11 -23.44 4.10
N ALA A 16 -0.55 -23.21 5.24
CA ALA A 16 -1.46 -22.08 5.41
C ALA A 16 -0.72 -20.73 5.35
N THR A 17 0.47 -20.63 5.96
CA THR A 17 1.32 -19.44 5.88
C THR A 17 1.78 -19.19 4.44
N GLU A 18 2.31 -20.22 3.78
CA GLU A 18 2.76 -20.13 2.39
C GLU A 18 1.62 -19.75 1.44
N PHE A 19 0.42 -20.31 1.61
CA PHE A 19 -0.75 -19.88 0.82
C PHE A 19 -1.12 -18.42 1.09
N ALA A 20 -1.10 -17.96 2.33
CA ALA A 20 -1.40 -16.58 2.66
C ALA A 20 -0.40 -15.60 2.01
N GLU A 21 0.90 -15.92 2.04
CA GLU A 21 1.94 -15.10 1.41
C GLU A 21 1.81 -15.11 -0.12
N GLN A 22 1.59 -16.27 -0.73
CA GLN A 22 1.39 -16.38 -2.18
C GLN A 22 0.11 -15.67 -2.64
N GLU A 23 -0.96 -15.73 -1.85
CA GLU A 23 -2.19 -15.00 -2.11
C GLU A 23 -1.97 -13.48 -2.00
N GLU A 24 -1.24 -13.01 -0.98
CA GLU A 24 -0.89 -11.59 -0.82
C GLU A 24 -0.10 -11.07 -2.04
N ILE A 25 0.91 -11.82 -2.49
CA ILE A 25 1.67 -11.52 -3.71
C ILE A 25 0.72 -11.44 -4.90
N ALA A 26 -0.12 -12.45 -5.08
CA ALA A 26 -0.97 -12.56 -6.25
C ALA A 26 -2.07 -11.47 -6.28
N PHE A 27 -2.62 -11.07 -5.13
CA PHE A 27 -3.55 -9.95 -5.03
C PHE A 27 -2.88 -8.59 -5.21
N THR A 28 -1.58 -8.48 -4.94
CA THR A 28 -0.84 -7.22 -5.08
C THR A 28 -0.35 -7.02 -6.51
N SER A 29 0.40 -7.97 -7.05
CA SER A 29 1.13 -7.85 -8.33
C SER A 29 0.89 -8.99 -9.32
N GLY A 30 -0.09 -9.86 -9.08
CA GLY A 30 -0.38 -11.00 -9.95
C GLY A 30 -0.75 -10.59 -11.39
N ASP A 31 -0.23 -11.33 -12.36
CA ASP A 31 -0.41 -11.08 -13.81
C ASP A 31 -1.74 -11.61 -14.40
N GLY A 32 -2.57 -12.29 -13.60
CA GLY A 32 -3.83 -12.89 -14.04
C GLY A 32 -3.71 -14.22 -14.81
N THR A 33 -2.50 -14.77 -14.98
CA THR A 33 -2.28 -16.05 -15.65
C THR A 33 -2.07 -17.16 -14.62
N LYS A 34 -3.09 -18.01 -14.44
CA LYS A 34 -3.10 -19.10 -13.41
C LYS A 34 -2.96 -18.62 -11.96
N LYS A 35 -3.08 -17.31 -11.72
CA LYS A 35 -3.12 -16.65 -10.40
C LYS A 35 -4.03 -15.41 -10.51
N PRO A 36 -4.58 -14.89 -9.40
CA PRO A 36 -5.42 -13.69 -9.45
C PRO A 36 -4.66 -12.52 -10.07
N LYS A 37 -5.41 -11.62 -10.71
CA LYS A 37 -4.85 -10.38 -11.25
C LYS A 37 -4.74 -9.36 -10.11
N GLY A 38 -3.52 -9.02 -9.75
CA GLY A 38 -3.25 -8.08 -8.67
C GLY A 38 -3.68 -6.66 -9.02
N PHE A 39 -3.97 -5.85 -8.02
CA PHE A 39 -4.47 -4.49 -8.26
C PHE A 39 -3.42 -3.60 -8.96
N LEU A 40 -2.12 -3.85 -8.77
CA LEU A 40 -1.05 -3.14 -9.47
C LEU A 40 -0.94 -3.49 -10.97
N ALA A 41 -1.48 -4.64 -11.38
CA ALA A 41 -1.46 -5.08 -12.79
C ALA A 41 -2.60 -4.47 -13.63
N TYR A 42 -3.48 -3.67 -13.03
CA TYR A 42 -4.48 -2.91 -13.79
C TYR A 42 -3.83 -1.67 -14.41
N GLU A 43 -4.27 -1.34 -15.63
CA GLU A 43 -3.84 -0.10 -16.26
C GLU A 43 -4.24 1.08 -15.38
N SER A 44 -3.31 2.02 -15.24
CA SER A 44 -3.55 3.22 -14.45
C SER A 44 -3.27 4.50 -15.21
N THR A 45 -4.04 5.52 -14.87
CA THR A 45 -4.11 6.81 -15.57
C THR A 45 -4.13 7.93 -14.55
N ASP A 46 -3.63 9.11 -14.90
CA ASP A 46 -3.74 10.33 -14.10
C ASP A 46 -5.08 11.08 -14.35
N GLU A 47 -5.87 10.60 -15.30
CA GLU A 47 -7.20 11.12 -15.62
C GLU A 47 -8.13 11.15 -14.42
N THR A 48 -8.90 12.23 -14.30
CA THR A 48 -9.92 12.37 -13.25
C THR A 48 -11.04 11.34 -13.39
N ASP A 49 -11.68 11.00 -12.27
CA ASP A 49 -12.80 10.04 -12.18
C ASP A 49 -13.96 10.29 -13.16
N LYS A 50 -14.18 11.51 -13.64
CA LYS A 50 -15.25 11.83 -14.60
C LYS A 50 -14.91 11.47 -16.06
N VAL A 51 -13.63 11.35 -16.37
CA VAL A 51 -13.11 11.12 -17.73
C VAL A 51 -12.58 9.69 -17.87
N ARG A 52 -11.99 9.16 -16.79
CA ARG A 52 -11.38 7.83 -16.75
C ARG A 52 -12.36 6.74 -17.18
N ALA A 53 -11.93 5.91 -18.13
CA ALA A 53 -12.66 4.73 -18.54
C ALA A 53 -12.81 3.70 -17.39
N PHE A 54 -13.95 3.01 -17.34
CA PHE A 54 -14.17 1.95 -16.37
C PHE A 54 -13.11 0.85 -16.53
N GLY A 55 -12.59 0.32 -15.42
CA GLY A 55 -11.56 -0.72 -15.41
C GLY A 55 -10.11 -0.23 -15.40
N LYS A 56 -9.86 1.08 -15.51
CA LYS A 56 -8.55 1.68 -15.23
C LYS A 56 -8.49 2.15 -13.78
N LEU A 57 -7.33 2.24 -13.17
CA LEU A 57 -7.19 2.80 -11.83
C LEU A 57 -6.59 4.22 -11.89
N GLN A 58 -6.97 5.12 -10.98
CA GLN A 58 -6.42 6.48 -10.98
C GLN A 58 -5.16 6.57 -10.12
N HIS A 59 -4.06 7.09 -10.66
CA HIS A 59 -2.86 7.40 -9.89
C HIS A 59 -2.62 8.91 -9.80
N ILE A 60 -1.84 9.32 -8.80
CA ILE A 60 -1.34 10.70 -8.69
C ILE A 60 0.17 10.67 -8.81
N VAL A 61 0.72 11.64 -9.56
CA VAL A 61 2.16 11.85 -9.62
C VAL A 61 2.60 12.65 -8.39
N SER A 62 3.61 12.17 -7.68
CA SER A 62 4.08 12.82 -6.43
C SER A 62 4.68 14.22 -6.65
N GLY A 63 5.08 14.52 -7.88
CA GLY A 63 5.78 15.76 -8.24
C GLY A 63 7.30 15.70 -8.06
N GLU A 64 7.83 14.63 -7.49
CA GLU A 64 9.26 14.41 -7.26
C GLU A 64 9.68 13.02 -7.78
N ALA A 65 10.86 12.94 -8.40
CA ALA A 65 11.29 11.72 -9.09
C ALA A 65 11.68 10.57 -8.13
N THR A 66 12.09 10.92 -6.91
CA THR A 66 12.70 9.99 -5.94
C THR A 66 11.98 9.97 -4.59
N ALA A 67 10.96 10.80 -4.41
CA ALA A 67 10.27 10.94 -3.14
C ALA A 67 8.77 11.18 -3.32
N VAL A 68 8.02 10.80 -2.30
CA VAL A 68 6.62 11.22 -2.14
C VAL A 68 6.62 12.55 -1.39
N THR A 69 5.84 13.52 -1.87
CA THR A 69 5.66 14.80 -1.19
C THR A 69 4.43 14.78 -0.29
N ALA A 70 4.43 15.62 0.74
CA ALA A 70 3.28 15.83 1.62
C ALA A 70 2.02 16.22 0.84
N ASP A 71 2.17 17.15 -0.09
CA ASP A 71 1.09 17.65 -0.93
C ASP A 71 0.50 16.54 -1.80
N ALA A 72 1.32 15.62 -2.30
CA ALA A 72 0.85 14.49 -3.08
C ALA A 72 -0.02 13.53 -2.25
N ILE A 73 0.35 13.24 -1.00
CA ILE A 73 -0.45 12.39 -0.09
C ILE A 73 -1.79 13.07 0.21
N ILE A 74 -1.76 14.37 0.51
CA ILE A 74 -2.98 15.16 0.74
C ILE A 74 -3.85 15.13 -0.52
N LYS A 75 -3.26 15.38 -1.70
CA LYS A 75 -3.96 15.34 -2.98
C LYS A 75 -4.61 13.98 -3.22
N LEU A 76 -3.97 12.87 -2.85
CA LEU A 76 -4.55 11.52 -2.96
C LEU A 76 -5.84 11.37 -2.15
N ILE A 77 -5.83 11.78 -0.88
CA ILE A 77 -7.00 11.78 -0.02
C ILE A 77 -8.14 12.61 -0.63
N TYR A 78 -7.80 13.80 -1.15
CA TYR A 78 -8.79 14.71 -1.69
C TYR A 78 -9.26 14.36 -3.11
N THR A 79 -8.52 13.52 -3.83
CA THR A 79 -8.92 13.00 -5.15
C THR A 79 -9.92 11.85 -5.01
N LEU A 80 -9.78 11.02 -3.98
CA LEU A 80 -10.74 9.95 -3.70
C LEU A 80 -12.14 10.53 -3.46
N ARG A 81 -13.17 9.98 -4.09
CA ARG A 81 -14.57 10.41 -3.84
C ARG A 81 -14.94 10.23 -2.37
N LYS A 82 -15.68 11.20 -1.81
CA LYS A 82 -16.11 11.21 -0.40
C LYS A 82 -16.74 9.88 0.06
N ALA A 83 -17.53 9.23 -0.81
CA ALA A 83 -18.18 7.95 -0.50
C ALA A 83 -17.20 6.80 -0.24
N HIS A 84 -16.00 6.85 -0.82
CA HIS A 84 -14.96 5.83 -0.65
C HIS A 84 -13.92 6.20 0.41
N ARG A 85 -13.92 7.43 0.92
CA ARG A 85 -12.99 7.85 1.99
C ARG A 85 -13.32 7.20 3.32
N THR A 86 -14.61 6.98 3.61
CA THR A 86 -15.02 6.36 4.88
C THR A 86 -14.57 4.90 4.91
N GLY A 87 -13.59 4.58 5.77
CA GLY A 87 -13.03 3.24 5.91
C GLY A 87 -11.85 2.93 4.98
N ALA A 88 -11.39 3.91 4.18
CA ALA A 88 -10.17 3.75 3.38
C ALA A 88 -8.94 3.58 4.28
N LYS A 89 -7.98 2.79 3.78
CA LYS A 89 -6.67 2.60 4.40
C LYS A 89 -5.60 2.77 3.34
N PHE A 90 -4.46 3.31 3.73
CA PHE A 90 -3.28 3.31 2.88
C PHE A 90 -2.65 1.92 2.89
N MET A 91 -2.18 1.42 1.75
CA MET A 91 -1.40 0.20 1.68
C MET A 91 0.01 0.54 1.22
N MET A 92 1.03 0.10 1.96
CA MET A 92 2.43 0.38 1.64
C MET A 92 3.35 -0.64 2.29
N ASN A 93 4.59 -0.72 1.81
CA ASN A 93 5.63 -1.49 2.48
C ASN A 93 6.33 -0.66 3.57
N ASN A 94 7.13 -1.33 4.40
CA ASN A 94 7.78 -0.71 5.56
C ASN A 94 8.77 0.40 5.17
N ASN A 95 9.52 0.23 4.07
CA ASN A 95 10.42 1.26 3.55
C ASN A 95 9.68 2.53 3.12
N SER A 96 8.52 2.37 2.47
CA SER A 96 7.67 3.50 2.07
C SER A 96 7.06 4.19 3.29
N LEU A 97 6.66 3.43 4.31
CA LEU A 97 6.21 3.96 5.59
C LEU A 97 7.31 4.77 6.29
N PHE A 98 8.55 4.29 6.26
CA PHE A 98 9.70 5.03 6.77
C PHE A 98 9.93 6.34 6.01
N ALA A 99 9.85 6.33 4.67
CA ALA A 99 9.98 7.54 3.86
C ALA A 99 8.88 8.57 4.19
N ILE A 100 7.63 8.14 4.36
CA ILE A 100 6.52 9.01 4.74
C ILE A 100 6.68 9.56 6.16
N ARG A 101 7.19 8.74 7.10
CA ARG A 101 7.49 9.17 8.48
C ARG A 101 8.53 10.27 8.54
N LEU A 102 9.45 10.31 7.57
CA LEU A 102 10.49 11.35 7.49
C LEU A 102 10.00 12.66 6.86
N LEU A 103 8.78 12.72 6.33
CA LEU A 103 8.26 13.93 5.72
C LEU A 103 8.07 15.05 6.75
N LYS A 104 8.52 16.24 6.37
CA LYS A 104 8.48 17.45 7.18
C LYS A 104 7.70 18.56 6.48
N ASP A 105 7.14 19.47 7.27
CA ASP A 105 6.64 20.73 6.78
C ASP A 105 7.79 21.72 6.46
N ASN A 106 7.45 22.86 5.87
CA ASN A 106 8.41 23.94 5.56
C ASN A 106 9.08 24.55 6.82
N GLU A 107 8.54 24.26 8.01
CA GLU A 107 9.07 24.70 9.30
C GLU A 107 9.96 23.63 9.95
N GLY A 108 10.16 22.47 9.29
CA GLY A 108 11.02 21.38 9.73
C GLY A 108 10.37 20.39 10.71
N ASN A 109 9.07 20.52 10.98
CA ASN A 109 8.35 19.59 11.84
C ASN A 109 7.90 18.36 11.06
N TYR A 110 7.99 17.18 11.67
CA TYR A 110 7.42 15.97 11.09
C TYR A 110 5.90 16.09 10.95
N LEU A 111 5.40 15.76 9.77
CA LEU A 111 3.96 15.75 9.46
C LEU A 111 3.24 14.62 10.20
N TRP A 112 3.96 13.55 10.46
CA TRP A 112 3.48 12.45 11.27
C TRP A 112 4.26 12.41 12.58
N ARG A 113 3.52 12.55 13.70
CA ARG A 113 4.07 12.30 15.03
C ARG A 113 3.60 10.91 15.44
N PRO A 114 4.51 9.99 15.83
CA PRO A 114 4.09 8.72 16.38
C PRO A 114 3.16 9.02 17.56
N GLY A 115 1.97 8.42 17.54
CA GLY A 115 1.14 8.39 18.73
C GLY A 115 1.97 7.77 19.85
N LEU A 116 2.38 8.58 20.81
CA LEU A 116 3.03 8.11 22.05
C LEU A 116 2.05 7.31 22.93
N GLU A 117 0.80 7.15 22.49
CA GLU A 117 -0.21 6.31 23.12
C GLU A 117 -0.05 4.86 22.65
N LEU A 118 0.37 4.03 23.59
CA LEU A 118 0.45 2.58 23.46
C LEU A 118 -0.89 2.03 22.94
N GLY A 119 -0.88 1.41 21.75
CA GLY A 119 -2.03 0.69 21.21
C GLY A 119 -2.92 1.44 20.20
N GLN A 120 -2.57 2.67 19.79
CA GLN A 120 -3.24 3.31 18.64
C GLN A 120 -2.69 2.75 17.32
N PRO A 121 -3.54 2.28 16.39
CA PRO A 121 -3.07 1.83 15.08
C PRO A 121 -2.41 3.00 14.33
N SER A 122 -1.28 2.72 13.68
CA SER A 122 -0.59 3.70 12.83
C SER A 122 -1.57 4.31 11.84
N SER A 123 -1.81 5.62 11.98
CA SER A 123 -2.68 6.37 11.08
C SER A 123 -1.92 7.49 10.40
N LEU A 124 -2.12 7.62 9.10
CA LEU A 124 -1.58 8.70 8.27
C LEU A 124 -2.71 9.66 7.96
N LEU A 125 -2.61 10.91 8.43
CA LEU A 125 -3.62 11.95 8.22
C LEU A 125 -5.06 11.51 8.60
N GLY A 126 -5.19 10.65 9.62
CA GLY A 126 -6.48 10.13 10.10
C GLY A 126 -6.99 8.86 9.39
N TYR A 127 -6.23 8.29 8.44
CA TYR A 127 -6.54 7.02 7.80
C TYR A 127 -5.62 5.91 8.29
N GLY A 128 -6.14 4.69 8.46
CA GLY A 128 -5.31 3.54 8.87
C GLY A 128 -4.31 3.14 7.80
N ILE A 129 -3.23 2.47 8.21
CA ILE A 129 -2.22 1.91 7.32
C ILE A 129 -2.31 0.38 7.35
N ALA A 130 -2.30 -0.24 6.18
CA ALA A 130 -2.13 -1.67 5.96
C ALA A 130 -0.72 -1.90 5.44
N GLU A 131 0.09 -2.60 6.20
CA GLU A 131 1.44 -2.96 5.78
C GLU A 131 1.35 -4.19 4.87
N ASN A 132 2.00 -4.10 3.71
CA ASN A 132 2.10 -5.18 2.73
C ASN A 132 3.52 -5.11 2.15
N GLU A 133 4.33 -6.14 2.41
CA GLU A 133 5.73 -6.17 1.99
C GLU A 133 5.90 -6.36 0.48
N GLN A 134 4.87 -6.86 -0.21
CA GLN A 134 4.84 -7.08 -1.65
C GLN A 134 4.54 -5.79 -2.44
N MET A 135 4.26 -4.69 -1.74
CA MET A 135 4.16 -3.38 -2.35
C MET A 135 5.54 -2.88 -2.81
N PRO A 136 5.63 -2.29 -4.01
CA PRO A 136 6.88 -1.73 -4.51
C PRO A 136 7.37 -0.57 -3.63
N ASP A 137 8.69 -0.44 -3.49
CA ASP A 137 9.35 0.67 -2.80
C ASP A 137 9.08 2.03 -3.47
N ILE A 138 9.13 3.11 -2.68
CA ILE A 138 9.04 4.50 -3.16
C ILE A 138 10.24 4.92 -4.06
N ALA A 139 11.28 4.09 -4.23
CA ALA A 139 12.47 4.43 -5.01
C ALA A 139 12.58 3.70 -6.36
N CYS A 140 12.48 4.48 -7.44
CA CYS A 140 13.09 4.27 -8.77
C CYS A 140 12.73 2.99 -9.57
N GLY A 141 11.75 3.12 -10.48
CA GLY A 141 12.00 2.76 -11.88
C GLY A 141 11.25 1.58 -12.51
N CYS A 142 9.95 1.73 -12.81
CA CYS A 142 9.43 1.67 -14.18
C CYS A 142 8.01 2.25 -14.26
N GLU A 143 7.83 3.21 -15.18
CA GLU A 143 6.57 3.84 -15.62
C GLU A 143 5.68 4.56 -14.59
N SER A 144 5.98 5.85 -14.42
CA SER A 144 5.22 6.86 -13.66
C SER A 144 5.08 6.54 -12.17
N HIS A 145 5.50 7.46 -11.32
CA HIS A 145 5.39 7.30 -9.87
C HIS A 145 3.91 7.36 -9.47
N ARG A 146 3.28 6.19 -9.29
CA ARG A 146 1.87 6.03 -8.96
C ARG A 146 1.74 5.83 -7.45
N ILE A 147 1.19 6.81 -6.76
CA ILE A 147 0.72 6.63 -5.37
C ILE A 147 -0.70 6.04 -5.40
N TRP A 148 -0.85 4.88 -4.76
CA TRP A 148 -2.12 4.19 -4.46
C TRP A 148 -2.49 4.39 -3.00
#